data_AF-A0A9P6FTA2-F1
#
_entry.id   AF-A0A9P6FTA2-F1
#
_cell.length_a   1.000
_cell.length_b   1.000
_cell.length_c   1.000
_cell.angle_alpha   90.00
_cell.angle_beta   90.00
_cell.angle_gamma   90.00
#
_symmetry.space_group_name_H-M   'P 1'
#
loop_
_entity.id
_entity.type
_entity.pdbx_description
1 polymer ?
#
loop_
_entity_poly.entity_id
_entity_poly.type
_entity_poly.pdbx_seq_one_letter_code
_entity_poly.pdbx_strand_id
1 'polypeptide(L)'
;MTCVTLEVGPTDVQGETRVRRSVHSATELVSSVRDDIKTLYDIIRYSARVRPNLQAMGYRKVIKMIEEEKEVTKMVGGEPVKEKKTWKYFKLSSYNWLSYRDVEVITLSIGSGLIKLGLQPKAKITVFGATSANWLLVAHGAFSQSMTIVTVYDTLGEEGLLHSMNEAE
;
A
#
# COMPACT_ATOMS: atom_id res chain seq x y z
N MET A 1 -29.18 6.21 3.91
CA MET A 1 -28.09 5.63 3.10
C MET A 1 -28.53 5.67 1.66
N THR A 2 -27.79 6.37 0.79
CA THR A 2 -28.07 6.38 -0.66
C THR A 2 -27.48 5.11 -1.26
N CYS A 3 -28.25 4.35 -2.04
CA CYS A 3 -27.77 3.14 -2.71
C CYS A 3 -26.67 3.53 -3.72
N VAL A 4 -25.48 2.93 -3.61
CA VAL A 4 -24.31 3.23 -4.46
C VAL A 4 -24.18 2.32 -5.67
N THR A 5 -25.09 1.36 -5.83
CA THR A 5 -25.15 0.45 -6.97
C THR A 5 -26.55 0.34 -7.56
N LEU A 6 -26.65 0.03 -8.85
CA LEU A 6 -27.88 -0.27 -9.57
C LEU A 6 -27.79 -1.63 -10.26
N GLU A 7 -28.92 -2.25 -10.55
CA GLU A 7 -28.98 -3.48 -11.33
C GLU A 7 -29.02 -3.17 -12.83
N VAL A 8 -28.21 -3.89 -13.60
CA VAL A 8 -28.10 -3.79 -15.05
C VAL A 8 -28.21 -5.18 -15.69
N GLY A 9 -28.49 -5.21 -16.99
CA GLY A 9 -28.61 -6.47 -17.72
C GLY A 9 -29.98 -7.16 -17.53
N PRO A 10 -30.14 -8.35 -18.13
CA PRO A 10 -31.41 -9.08 -18.18
C PRO A 10 -31.90 -9.48 -16.78
N THR A 11 -33.22 -9.61 -16.64
CA THR A 11 -33.89 -9.81 -15.35
C THR A 11 -33.97 -11.27 -14.90
N ASP A 12 -33.91 -12.22 -15.84
CA ASP A 12 -34.32 -13.60 -15.59
C ASP A 12 -33.29 -14.61 -16.14
N VAL A 13 -32.14 -14.73 -15.47
CA VAL A 13 -31.19 -15.83 -15.69
C VAL A 13 -31.34 -16.81 -14.54
N GLN A 14 -31.75 -18.04 -14.84
CA GLN A 14 -32.02 -19.07 -13.82
C GLN A 14 -30.73 -19.41 -13.05
N GLY A 15 -30.75 -19.19 -11.73
CA GLY A 15 -29.61 -19.45 -10.86
C GLY A 15 -28.66 -18.26 -10.66
N GLU A 16 -28.94 -17.10 -11.28
CA GLU A 16 -28.12 -15.90 -11.14
C GLU A 16 -28.90 -14.71 -10.59
N THR A 17 -28.17 -13.78 -9.95
CA THR A 17 -28.69 -12.47 -9.56
C THR A 17 -28.26 -11.43 -10.58
N ARG A 18 -29.03 -10.34 -10.72
CA ARG A 18 -28.73 -9.29 -11.70
C ARG A 18 -27.38 -8.63 -11.42
N VAL A 19 -26.64 -8.32 -12.49
CA VAL A 19 -25.36 -7.64 -12.40
C VAL A 19 -25.56 -6.28 -11.76
N ARG A 20 -24.76 -5.96 -10.74
CA ARG A 20 -24.76 -4.66 -10.07
C ARG A 20 -23.62 -3.78 -10.58
N ARG A 21 -23.91 -2.53 -10.95
CA ARG A 21 -22.91 -1.52 -11.34
C ARG A 21 -23.00 -0.28 -10.45
N SER A 22 -21.90 0.48 -10.37
CA SER A 22 -21.88 1.77 -9.68
C SER A 22 -22.90 2.74 -10.30
N VAL A 23 -23.57 3.54 -9.46
CA VAL A 23 -24.46 4.63 -9.91
C VAL A 23 -23.76 5.66 -10.79
N HIS A 24 -22.43 5.73 -10.72
CA HIS A 24 -21.61 6.63 -11.54
C HIS A 24 -21.16 6.02 -12.88
N SER A 25 -21.49 4.75 -13.14
CA SER A 25 -20.94 3.95 -14.25
C SER A 25 -21.96 2.89 -14.70
N ALA A 26 -23.22 3.29 -14.84
CA ALA A 26 -24.33 2.39 -15.13
C ALA A 26 -24.17 1.68 -16.49
N THR A 27 -23.72 2.41 -17.49
CA THR A 27 -23.73 1.98 -18.91
C THR A 27 -22.35 1.63 -19.44
N GLU A 28 -21.32 2.34 -19.00
CA GLU A 28 -19.95 2.21 -19.48
C GLU A 28 -18.96 1.97 -18.33
N LEU A 29 -17.71 1.64 -18.67
CA LEU A 29 -16.62 1.51 -17.71
C LEU A 29 -15.98 2.88 -17.50
N VAL A 30 -15.92 3.34 -16.25
CA VAL A 30 -15.15 4.54 -15.90
C VAL A 30 -13.65 4.22 -15.99
N SER A 31 -12.95 4.90 -16.91
CA SER A 31 -11.50 4.73 -17.14
C SER A 31 -10.64 5.75 -16.37
N SER A 32 -11.24 6.83 -15.88
CA SER A 32 -10.56 7.84 -15.06
C SER A 32 -11.52 8.46 -14.05
N VAL A 33 -11.01 8.90 -12.90
CA VAL A 33 -11.84 9.53 -11.86
C VAL A 33 -12.42 10.86 -12.32
N ARG A 34 -11.64 11.60 -13.12
CA ARG A 34 -11.97 12.88 -13.77
C ARG A 34 -11.10 13.06 -15.01
N ASP A 35 -11.59 13.81 -15.98
CA ASP A 35 -10.85 14.06 -17.23
C ASP A 35 -9.51 14.76 -17.02
N ASP A 36 -9.37 15.58 -15.97
CA ASP A 36 -8.14 16.31 -15.65
C ASP A 36 -7.11 15.49 -14.84
N ILE A 37 -7.43 14.25 -14.46
CA ILE A 37 -6.53 13.37 -13.70
C ILE A 37 -6.02 12.27 -14.63
N LYS A 38 -4.74 12.34 -15.02
CA LYS A 38 -4.13 11.40 -15.96
C LYS A 38 -3.08 10.50 -15.33
N THR A 39 -2.52 10.90 -14.19
CA THR A 39 -1.42 10.19 -13.51
C THR A 39 -1.70 10.01 -12.02
N LEU A 40 -0.96 9.08 -11.39
CA LEU A 40 -0.97 8.93 -9.93
C LEU A 40 -0.48 10.19 -9.21
N TYR A 41 0.38 10.97 -9.86
CA TYR A 41 0.80 12.28 -9.37
C TYR A 41 -0.37 13.28 -9.34
N ASP A 42 -1.18 13.32 -10.40
CA ASP A 42 -2.36 14.20 -10.47
C ASP A 42 -3.37 13.90 -9.36
N ILE A 43 -3.52 12.63 -8.97
CA ILE A 43 -4.40 12.22 -7.87
C ILE A 43 -3.98 12.87 -6.54
N ILE A 44 -2.68 12.85 -6.22
CA ILE A 44 -2.15 13.45 -4.98
C ILE A 44 -2.34 14.97 -5.02
N ARG A 45 -1.96 15.61 -6.14
CA ARG A 45 -2.12 17.06 -6.34
C ARG A 45 -3.58 17.50 -6.25
N TYR A 46 -4.48 16.76 -6.88
CA TYR A 46 -5.91 17.01 -6.82
C TYR A 46 -6.45 16.88 -5.40
N SER A 47 -6.09 15.80 -4.70
CA SER A 47 -6.61 15.51 -3.37
C SER A 47 -6.13 16.54 -2.34
N ALA A 48 -4.86 16.93 -2.40
CA ALA A 48 -4.29 17.98 -1.54
C ALA A 48 -4.92 19.36 -1.82
N ARG A 49 -5.23 19.67 -3.09
CA ARG A 49 -5.90 20.92 -3.45
C ARG A 49 -7.36 20.98 -2.98
N VAL A 50 -8.13 19.89 -3.17
CA VAL A 50 -9.58 19.90 -2.94
C VAL A 50 -9.94 19.53 -1.50
N ARG A 51 -9.14 18.70 -0.84
CA ARG A 51 -9.43 18.16 0.50
C ARG A 51 -8.19 18.19 1.42
N PRO A 52 -7.49 19.34 1.55
CA PRO A 52 -6.17 19.42 2.17
C PRO A 52 -6.13 18.84 3.59
N ASN A 53 -7.18 19.06 4.38
CA ASN A 53 -7.21 18.75 5.81
C ASN A 53 -7.84 17.38 6.13
N LEU A 54 -8.37 16.65 5.15
CA LEU A 54 -8.92 15.31 5.41
C LEU A 54 -7.80 14.32 5.66
N GLN A 55 -8.04 13.40 6.60
CA GLN A 55 -7.12 12.32 6.94
C GLN A 55 -6.97 11.37 5.75
N ALA A 56 -5.75 11.29 5.21
CA ALA A 56 -5.42 10.52 4.02
C ALA A 56 -4.71 9.21 4.34
N MET A 57 -3.75 9.23 5.29
CA MET A 57 -2.96 8.05 5.65
C MET A 57 -2.85 7.91 7.17
N GLY A 58 -3.27 6.75 7.68
CA GLY A 58 -3.16 6.40 9.08
C GLY A 58 -1.94 5.53 9.35
N TYR A 59 -1.22 5.79 10.44
CA TYR A 59 -0.10 4.96 10.87
C TYR A 59 0.01 4.86 12.39
N ARG A 60 0.66 3.81 12.88
CA ARG A 60 0.90 3.57 14.30
C ARG A 60 2.41 3.50 14.54
N LYS A 61 2.88 4.16 15.59
CA LYS A 61 4.29 4.09 16.00
C LYS A 61 4.48 2.88 16.90
N VAL A 62 5.62 2.19 16.77
CA VAL A 62 6.04 1.20 17.76
C VAL A 62 6.50 1.96 19.00
N ILE A 63 5.80 1.78 20.12
CA ILE A 63 6.15 2.40 21.41
C ILE A 63 7.15 1.51 22.16
N LYS A 64 6.90 0.20 22.18
CA LYS A 64 7.72 -0.75 22.92
C LYS A 64 7.68 -2.12 22.23
N MET A 65 8.82 -2.79 22.20
CA MET A 65 8.90 -4.21 21.90
C MET A 65 8.95 -4.97 23.24
N ILE A 66 8.10 -5.98 23.38
CA ILE A 66 8.01 -6.82 24.56
C ILE A 66 8.50 -8.21 24.14
N GLU A 67 9.52 -8.71 24.83
CA GLU A 67 10.05 -10.05 24.59
C GLU A 67 9.61 -10.97 25.74
N GLU A 68 8.99 -12.10 25.39
CA GLU A 68 8.57 -13.13 26.35
C GLU A 68 9.19 -14.47 25.95
N GLU A 69 9.94 -15.11 26.86
CA GLU A 69 10.35 -16.49 26.67
C GLU A 69 9.18 -17.43 26.98
N LYS A 70 8.83 -18.30 26.03
CA LYS A 70 7.85 -19.38 26.24
C LYS A 70 8.52 -20.71 25.96
N GLU A 71 8.35 -21.68 26.85
CA GLU A 71 8.66 -23.08 26.53
C GLU A 71 7.60 -23.58 25.56
N VAL A 72 8.04 -24.01 24.38
CA VAL A 72 7.19 -24.65 23.38
C VAL A 72 7.64 -26.10 23.26
N THR A 73 6.73 -27.03 23.49
CA THR A 73 7.00 -28.45 23.25
C THR A 73 6.82 -28.75 21.77
N LYS A 74 7.88 -29.17 21.10
CA LYS A 74 7.81 -29.71 19.73
C LYS A 74 8.06 -31.21 19.76
N MET A 75 7.35 -31.94 18.89
CA MET A 75 7.67 -33.34 18.60
C MET A 75 8.77 -33.37 17.55
N VAL A 76 9.95 -33.89 17.90
CA VAL A 76 11.04 -34.13 16.94
C VAL A 76 11.35 -35.62 17.00
N GLY A 77 11.12 -36.35 15.90
CA GLY A 77 11.32 -37.81 15.87
C GLY A 77 10.36 -38.61 16.76
N GLY A 78 9.23 -38.05 17.19
CA GLY A 78 8.27 -38.71 18.07
C GLY A 78 8.50 -38.51 19.57
N GLU A 79 9.58 -37.82 19.96
CA GLU A 79 9.82 -37.44 21.36
C GLU A 79 9.49 -35.95 21.63
N PRO A 80 8.92 -35.63 22.80
CA PRO A 80 8.62 -34.25 23.18
C PRO A 80 9.90 -33.52 23.63
N VAL A 81 10.37 -32.59 22.81
CA VAL A 81 11.50 -31.71 23.13
C VAL A 81 10.97 -30.33 23.54
N LYS A 82 11.40 -29.85 24.72
CA LYS A 82 11.12 -28.49 25.17
C LYS A 82 12.12 -27.51 24.56
N GLU A 83 11.64 -26.57 23.78
CA GLU A 83 12.44 -25.51 23.18
C GLU A 83 12.00 -24.16 23.76
N LYS A 84 12.94 -23.35 24.26
CA LYS A 84 12.65 -21.96 24.64
C LYS A 84 12.53 -21.11 23.39
N LYS A 85 11.36 -20.54 23.15
CA LYS A 85 11.12 -19.60 22.05
C LYS A 85 10.85 -18.21 22.61
N THR A 86 11.66 -17.24 22.19
CA THR A 86 11.41 -15.83 22.50
C THR A 86 10.38 -15.27 21.53
N TRP A 87 9.22 -14.88 22.06
CA TRP A 87 8.18 -14.20 21.31
C TRP A 87 8.36 -12.69 21.41
N LYS A 88 8.24 -11.99 20.28
CA LYS A 88 8.31 -10.53 20.21
C LYS A 88 6.93 -9.96 19.94
N TYR A 89 6.44 -9.13 20.85
CA TYR A 89 5.18 -8.41 20.72
C TYR A 89 5.43 -6.91 20.60
N PHE A 90 4.66 -6.25 19.75
CA PHE A 90 4.77 -4.81 19.55
C PHE A 90 3.63 -4.07 20.26
N LYS A 91 3.97 -3.22 21.22
CA LYS A 91 3.04 -2.20 21.74
C LYS A 91 3.03 -1.03 20.78
N LEU A 92 1.92 -0.85 20.08
CA LEU A 92 1.74 0.22 19.11
C LEU A 92 0.99 1.41 19.72
N SER A 93 1.26 2.63 19.25
CA SER A 93 0.53 3.85 19.63
C SER A 93 -0.92 3.84 19.16
N SER A 94 -1.70 4.84 19.56
CA SER A 94 -2.92 5.22 18.84
C SER A 94 -2.61 5.58 17.38
N TYR A 95 -3.63 5.60 16.53
CA TYR A 95 -3.47 6.06 15.15
C TYR A 95 -3.02 7.52 15.11
N ASN A 96 -2.01 7.77 14.30
CA ASN A 96 -1.60 9.07 13.83
C ASN A 96 -2.09 9.21 12.39
N TRP A 97 -2.38 10.42 11.96
CA TRP A 97 -2.92 10.67 10.63
C TRP A 97 -2.11 11.75 9.93
N LEU A 98 -1.85 11.51 8.64
CA LEU A 98 -1.38 12.52 7.71
C LEU A 98 -2.58 13.03 6.93
N SER A 99 -2.71 14.36 6.83
CA SER A 99 -3.68 14.97 5.94
C SER A 99 -3.24 14.84 4.48
N TYR A 100 -4.15 15.05 3.51
CA TYR A 100 -3.75 15.06 2.10
C TYR A 100 -2.67 16.10 1.79
N ARG A 101 -2.69 17.25 2.49
CA ARG A 101 -1.63 18.26 2.39
C ARG A 101 -0.28 17.74 2.89
N ASP A 102 -0.26 17.05 4.03
CA ASP A 102 0.98 16.47 4.57
C ASP A 102 1.55 15.42 3.63
N VAL A 103 0.69 14.55 3.10
CA VAL A 103 1.07 13.50 2.13
C VAL A 103 1.71 14.13 0.89
N GLU A 104 1.12 15.19 0.33
CA GLU A 104 1.69 15.90 -0.82
C GLU A 104 3.07 16.48 -0.54
N VAL A 105 3.22 17.20 0.58
CA VAL A 105 4.50 17.82 0.96
C VAL A 105 5.59 16.76 1.13
N ILE A 106 5.29 15.65 1.83
CA ILE A 106 6.26 14.57 2.06
C ILE A 106 6.60 13.87 0.75
N THR A 107 5.59 13.56 -0.07
CA THR A 107 5.74 12.93 -1.40
C THR A 107 6.68 13.73 -2.29
N LEU A 108 6.44 15.04 -2.42
CA LEU A 108 7.26 15.93 -3.25
C LEU A 108 8.69 16.05 -2.71
N SER A 109 8.84 16.04 -1.39
CA SER A 109 10.15 16.05 -0.73
C SER A 109 10.94 14.77 -1.01
N ILE A 110 10.28 13.60 -0.96
CA ILE A 110 10.90 12.32 -1.32
C ILE A 110 11.31 12.32 -2.79
N GLY A 111 10.40 12.70 -3.70
CA GLY A 111 10.71 12.79 -5.14
C GLY A 111 11.91 13.70 -5.41
N SER A 112 11.94 14.89 -4.81
CA SER A 112 13.08 15.82 -4.93
C SER A 112 14.38 15.22 -4.37
N GLY A 113 14.29 14.47 -3.26
CA GLY A 113 15.42 13.74 -2.69
C GLY A 113 15.97 12.68 -3.64
N LEU A 114 15.12 11.91 -4.32
CA LEU A 114 15.52 10.90 -5.29
C LEU A 114 16.29 11.53 -6.47
N ILE A 115 15.80 12.65 -7.01
CA ILE A 115 16.51 13.41 -8.06
C ILE A 115 17.87 13.90 -7.53
N LYS A 116 17.91 14.42 -6.30
CA LYS A 116 19.16 14.89 -5.67
C LYS A 116 20.18 13.76 -5.50
N LEU A 117 19.73 12.53 -5.31
CA LEU A 117 20.58 11.33 -5.24
C LEU A 117 21.05 10.84 -6.64
N GLY A 118 20.65 11.52 -7.72
CA GLY A 118 21.11 11.25 -9.08
C GLY A 118 20.18 10.35 -9.89
N LEU A 119 19.05 9.91 -9.33
CA LEU A 119 18.08 9.09 -10.06
C LEU A 119 17.44 9.93 -11.17
N GLN A 120 17.19 9.30 -12.31
CA GLN A 120 16.62 9.93 -13.49
C GLN A 120 15.18 9.46 -13.72
N PRO A 121 14.38 10.20 -14.50
CA PRO A 121 13.11 9.68 -15.02
C PRO A 121 13.30 8.29 -15.64
N LYS A 122 12.31 7.42 -15.44
CA LYS A 122 12.32 5.99 -15.82
C LYS A 122 13.28 5.09 -15.03
N ALA A 123 14.01 5.63 -14.05
CA ALA A 123 14.73 4.78 -13.10
C ALA A 123 13.75 3.85 -12.37
N LYS A 124 14.22 2.65 -12.03
CA LYS A 124 13.48 1.65 -11.28
C LYS A 124 13.93 1.70 -9.81
N ILE A 125 12.98 1.73 -8.88
CA ILE A 125 13.24 1.77 -7.44
C ILE A 125 12.60 0.55 -6.79
N THR A 126 13.43 -0.34 -6.25
CA THR A 126 12.94 -1.47 -5.47
C THR A 126 12.53 -1.02 -4.08
N VAL A 127 11.28 -1.28 -3.71
CA VAL A 127 10.74 -1.04 -2.38
C VAL A 127 10.47 -2.39 -1.71
N PHE A 128 11.38 -2.77 -0.82
CA PHE A 128 11.32 -4.01 -0.06
C PHE A 128 10.68 -3.76 1.32
N GLY A 129 9.52 -4.36 1.57
CA GLY A 129 8.82 -4.24 2.84
C GLY A 129 7.31 -4.39 2.73
N ALA A 130 6.66 -4.57 3.89
CA ALA A 130 5.21 -4.59 3.98
C ALA A 130 4.57 -3.23 3.64
N THR A 131 3.30 -3.28 3.21
CA THR A 131 2.48 -2.09 2.96
C THR A 131 2.40 -1.21 4.20
N SER A 132 2.84 0.04 4.07
CA SER A 132 2.84 1.04 5.14
C SER A 132 2.66 2.44 4.59
N ALA A 133 2.41 3.42 5.48
CA ALA A 133 2.37 4.83 5.07
C ALA A 133 3.69 5.27 4.41
N ASN A 134 4.83 4.87 4.97
CA ASN A 134 6.14 5.17 4.38
C ASN A 134 6.31 4.55 2.99
N TRP A 135 5.87 3.30 2.82
CA TRP A 135 5.90 2.62 1.53
C TRP A 135 5.11 3.40 0.47
N LEU A 136 3.89 3.83 0.80
CA LEU A 136 3.04 4.61 -0.11
C LEU A 136 3.65 5.98 -0.43
N LEU A 137 4.23 6.65 0.57
CA LEU A 137 4.89 7.95 0.39
C LEU A 137 6.11 7.83 -0.55
N VAL A 138 6.91 6.77 -0.41
CA VAL A 138 8.03 6.50 -1.31
C VAL A 138 7.55 6.20 -2.73
N ALA A 139 6.53 5.37 -2.88
CA ALA A 139 5.93 5.04 -4.17
C ALA A 139 5.44 6.30 -4.90
N HIS A 140 4.63 7.13 -4.23
CA HIS A 140 4.17 8.38 -4.81
C HIS A 140 5.31 9.37 -5.06
N GLY A 141 6.37 9.36 -4.24
CA GLY A 141 7.56 10.17 -4.44
C GLY A 141 8.27 9.80 -5.75
N ALA A 142 8.44 8.51 -6.01
CA ALA A 142 8.96 8.00 -7.28
C ALA A 142 8.07 8.38 -8.48
N PHE A 143 6.75 8.20 -8.35
CA PHE A 143 5.81 8.57 -9.42
C PHE A 143 5.83 10.06 -9.75
N SER A 144 6.05 10.93 -8.75
CA SER A 144 6.17 12.37 -8.99
C SER A 144 7.34 12.76 -9.89
N GLN A 145 8.33 11.87 -10.03
CA GLN A 145 9.53 12.07 -10.85
C GLN A 145 9.59 11.12 -12.06
N SER A 146 8.44 10.53 -12.45
CA SER A 146 8.35 9.57 -13.56
C SER A 146 9.27 8.35 -13.40
N MET A 147 9.50 7.91 -12.17
CA MET A 147 10.22 6.68 -11.86
C MET A 147 9.24 5.52 -11.67
N THR A 148 9.71 4.30 -11.92
CA THR A 148 8.95 3.07 -11.74
C THR A 148 9.35 2.44 -10.40
N ILE A 149 8.39 1.86 -9.68
CA ILE A 149 8.69 1.06 -8.48
C ILE A 149 8.67 -0.43 -8.80
N VAL A 150 9.52 -1.18 -8.09
CA VAL A 150 9.53 -2.64 -8.07
C VAL A 150 9.18 -3.05 -6.65
N THR A 151 8.10 -3.80 -6.49
CA THR A 151 7.56 -4.11 -5.16
C THR A 151 8.00 -5.49 -4.72
N VAL A 152 8.64 -5.61 -3.56
CA VAL A 152 9.11 -6.90 -3.04
C VAL A 152 8.60 -7.06 -1.61
N TYR A 153 7.86 -8.15 -1.36
CA TYR A 153 7.35 -8.47 -0.04
C TYR A 153 8.47 -8.94 0.89
N ASP A 154 8.44 -8.49 2.14
CA ASP A 154 9.41 -8.88 3.18
C ASP A 154 9.37 -10.36 3.53
N THR A 155 8.27 -11.05 3.21
CA THR A 155 8.11 -12.49 3.43
C THR A 155 8.87 -13.38 2.45
N LEU A 156 9.40 -12.83 1.35
CA LEU A 156 10.09 -13.60 0.31
C LEU A 156 11.53 -13.97 0.68
N GLY A 157 12.07 -13.38 1.74
CA GLY A 157 13.46 -13.58 2.17
C GLY A 157 14.47 -13.04 1.18
N GLU A 158 15.74 -13.33 1.44
CA GLU A 158 16.87 -12.79 0.66
C GLU A 158 16.93 -13.31 -0.78
N GLU A 159 16.67 -14.61 -0.98
CA GLU A 159 16.65 -15.22 -2.32
C GLU A 159 15.54 -14.62 -3.19
N GLY A 160 14.34 -14.44 -2.63
CA GLY A 160 13.24 -13.83 -3.36
C GLY A 160 13.47 -12.34 -3.65
N LEU A 161 14.18 -11.63 -2.77
CA LEU A 161 14.62 -10.25 -3.05
C LEU A 161 15.61 -10.21 -4.21
N LEU A 162 16.64 -11.05 -4.19
CA LEU A 162 17.64 -11.12 -5.25
C LEU A 162 17.00 -11.46 -6.60
N HIS A 163 16.13 -12.48 -6.64
CA HIS A 163 15.40 -12.85 -7.85
C HIS A 163 14.56 -11.69 -8.40
N SER A 164 13.81 -11.01 -7.52
CA SER A 164 12.98 -9.86 -7.92
C SER A 164 13.79 -8.70 -8.48
N MET A 165 15.00 -8.46 -7.94
CA MET A 165 15.89 -7.40 -8.42
C MET A 165 16.43 -7.73 -9.82
N ASN A 166 16.83 -8.98 -10.07
CA ASN A 166 17.35 -9.41 -11.37
C ASN A 166 16.28 -9.38 -12.47
N GLU A 167 15.06 -9.83 -12.17
CA GLU A 167 13.93 -9.79 -13.12
C GLU A 167 13.51 -8.36 -13.46
N ALA A 168 13.82 -7.41 -12.57
CA ALA A 168 13.44 -6.02 -12.73
C ALA A 168 14.56 -5.14 -13.29
N GLU A 169 15.73 -5.66 -13.66
CA GLU A 169 16.78 -4.90 -14.38
C GLU A 169 16.33 -4.50 -15.80
#